data_AF-A0A6P0HJD5-F1
#
_entry.id   AF-A0A6P0HJD5-F1
#
_cell.length_a   1.000
_cell.length_b   1.000
_cell.length_c   1.000
_cell.angle_alpha   90.00
_cell.angle_beta   90.00
_cell.angle_gamma   90.00
#
_symmetry.space_group_name_H-M   'P 1'
#
loop_
_entity.id
_entity.type
_entity.pdbx_description
1 polymer ?
#
loop_
_entity_poly.entity_id
_entity_poly.type
_entity_poly.pdbx_seq_one_letter_code
_entity_poly.pdbx_strand_id
1 'polypeptide(L)'
;MSIELRLERIYRAAHVDVPAHAQLMSARGGAIVAASSTIVAQVGKTGHRIGTDIGNLAEALVVNIGTVVSTMNDSAVALDEIADDFAATDAEAAAFFAQHQGWLDEKGYGGTPATSPTPAWEG
;
A
#
# COMPACT_ATOMS: atom_id res chain seq x y z
N MET A 1 11.12 15.31 12.57
CA MET A 1 10.31 14.89 11.40
C MET A 1 8.87 14.91 11.84
N SER A 2 8.05 15.83 11.31
CA SER A 2 6.64 16.02 11.71
C SER A 2 5.76 14.86 11.21
N ILE A 3 4.57 14.72 11.79
CA ILE A 3 3.55 13.73 11.40
C ILE A 3 3.08 13.96 9.94
N GLU A 4 2.96 15.23 9.53
CA GLU A 4 2.62 15.64 8.15
C GLU A 4 3.61 15.06 7.13
N LEU A 5 4.92 15.16 7.40
CA LEU A 5 5.95 14.64 6.49
C LEU A 5 5.94 13.10 6.41
N ARG A 6 5.36 12.41 7.41
CA ARG A 6 5.16 10.96 7.37
C ARG A 6 3.92 10.59 6.57
N LEU A 7 2.80 11.30 6.79
CA LEU A 7 1.56 11.13 6.03
C LEU A 7 1.78 11.38 4.53
N GLU A 8 2.48 12.45 4.16
CA GLU A 8 2.81 12.76 2.76
C GLU A 8 3.56 11.60 2.09
N ARG A 9 4.50 10.97 2.81
CA ARG A 9 5.25 9.81 2.29
C ARG A 9 4.38 8.58 2.11
N ILE A 10 3.43 8.34 3.02
CA ILE A 10 2.50 7.21 2.92
C ILE A 10 1.54 7.44 1.74
N TYR A 11 0.96 8.63 1.62
CA TYR A 11 0.10 8.97 0.48
C TYR A 11 0.84 8.86 -0.86
N ARG A 12 2.10 9.33 -0.94
CA ARG A 12 2.92 9.16 -2.13
C ARG A 12 3.17 7.69 -2.45
N ALA A 13 3.48 6.88 -1.44
CA ALA A 13 3.69 5.46 -1.62
C ALA A 13 2.43 4.77 -2.17
N ALA A 14 1.26 5.07 -1.60
CA ALA A 14 -0.03 4.53 -2.01
C ALA A 14 -0.43 4.94 -3.44
N HIS A 15 -0.25 6.21 -3.81
CA HIS A 15 -0.80 6.74 -5.07
C HIS A 15 0.18 6.75 -6.24
N VAL A 16 1.48 6.79 -5.97
CA VAL A 16 2.50 7.00 -7.00
C VAL A 16 3.45 5.84 -7.06
N ASP A 17 4.15 5.55 -5.97
CA ASP A 17 5.30 4.65 -6.03
C ASP A 17 4.84 3.19 -6.20
N VAL A 18 3.96 2.68 -5.33
CA VAL A 18 3.50 1.28 -5.41
C VAL A 18 2.73 1.00 -6.73
N PRO A 19 1.78 1.84 -7.17
CA PRO A 19 1.12 1.67 -8.46
C PRO A 19 2.08 1.69 -9.65
N ALA A 20 3.09 2.58 -9.66
CA ALA A 20 4.08 2.61 -10.73
C ALA A 20 4.90 1.31 -10.81
N HIS A 21 5.29 0.75 -9.67
CA HIS A 21 5.98 -0.54 -9.65
C HIS A 21 5.07 -1.70 -10.10
N ALA A 22 3.77 -1.66 -9.74
CA ALA A 22 2.80 -2.66 -10.18
C ALA A 22 2.63 -2.63 -11.71
N GLN A 23 2.53 -1.42 -12.29
CA GLN A 23 2.49 -1.24 -13.75
C GLN A 23 3.77 -1.76 -14.43
N LEU A 24 4.94 -1.45 -13.87
CA LEU A 24 6.21 -1.96 -14.39
C LEU A 24 6.28 -3.49 -14.37
N MET A 25 5.81 -4.11 -13.29
CA MET A 25 5.79 -5.58 -13.17
C MET A 25 4.83 -6.20 -14.19
N SER A 26 3.64 -5.61 -14.38
CA SER A 26 2.68 -6.03 -15.40
C SER A 26 3.27 -5.94 -16.82
N ALA A 27 3.95 -4.83 -17.14
CA ALA A 27 4.62 -4.65 -18.43
C ALA A 27 5.72 -5.70 -18.68
N ARG A 28 6.49 -6.04 -17.64
CA ARG A 28 7.50 -7.12 -17.70
C ARG A 28 6.86 -8.49 -17.93
N GLY A 29 5.71 -8.76 -17.31
CA GLY A 29 4.91 -9.96 -17.57
C GLY A 29 4.49 -10.08 -19.04
N GLY A 30 4.00 -8.98 -19.63
CA GLY A 30 3.68 -8.92 -21.05
C GLY A 30 4.89 -9.19 -21.96
N ALA A 31 6.06 -8.64 -21.63
CA ALA A 31 7.29 -8.90 -22.36
C ALA A 31 7.73 -10.37 -22.31
N ILE A 32 7.56 -11.04 -21.16
CA ILE A 32 7.83 -12.46 -20.99
C ILE A 32 6.93 -13.31 -21.90
N VAL A 33 5.63 -12.99 -21.96
CA VAL A 33 4.66 -13.68 -22.84
C VAL A 33 5.06 -13.54 -24.31
N ALA A 34 5.42 -12.33 -24.73
CA ALA A 34 5.81 -12.08 -26.12
C ALA A 34 7.10 -12.85 -26.48
N ALA A 35 8.09 -12.85 -25.58
CA ALA A 35 9.34 -13.57 -25.76
C ALA A 35 9.13 -15.10 -25.79
N SER A 36 8.35 -15.64 -24.86
CA SER A 36 8.07 -17.08 -24.80
C SER A 36 7.30 -17.55 -26.04
N SER A 37 6.31 -16.79 -26.50
CA SER A 37 5.56 -17.08 -27.73
C SER A 37 6.48 -17.15 -28.95
N THR A 38 7.46 -16.23 -29.02
CA THR A 38 8.46 -16.24 -30.09
C THR A 38 9.34 -17.50 -30.03
N ILE A 39 9.80 -17.89 -28.83
CA ILE A 39 10.62 -19.09 -28.65
C ILE A 39 9.82 -20.35 -29.00
N VAL A 40 8.58 -20.47 -28.52
CA VAL A 40 7.66 -21.57 -28.84
C VAL A 40 7.48 -21.69 -30.35
N ALA A 41 7.28 -20.57 -31.06
CA ALA A 41 7.09 -20.57 -32.51
C ALA A 41 8.35 -21.01 -33.29
N GLN A 42 9.56 -20.69 -32.79
CA GLN A 42 10.81 -21.10 -33.45
C GLN A 42 11.18 -22.54 -33.12
N VAL A 43 11.06 -22.94 -31.86
CA VAL A 43 11.39 -24.30 -31.40
C VAL A 43 10.34 -25.31 -31.84
N GLY A 44 9.06 -24.93 -31.92
CA GLY A 44 7.99 -25.81 -32.40
C GLY A 44 8.26 -26.36 -33.81
N LYS A 45 8.98 -25.60 -34.65
CA LYS A 45 9.39 -26.04 -35.99
C LYS A 45 10.38 -27.21 -35.98
N THR A 46 11.08 -27.42 -34.86
CA THR A 46 12.06 -28.51 -34.72
C THR A 46 11.44 -29.78 -34.14
N GLY A 47 10.18 -29.71 -33.66
CA GLY A 47 9.52 -30.82 -32.97
C GLY A 47 10.06 -31.09 -31.55
N HIS A 48 10.93 -30.22 -31.03
CA HIS A 48 11.55 -30.43 -29.71
C HIS A 48 10.61 -30.01 -28.57
N ARG A 49 10.47 -30.87 -27.55
CA ARG A 49 9.64 -30.67 -26.34
C ARG A 49 9.89 -29.35 -25.58
N ILE A 50 11.07 -28.77 -25.75
CA ILE A 50 11.51 -27.61 -24.95
C ILE A 50 10.67 -26.36 -25.26
N GLY A 51 10.08 -26.27 -26.45
CA GLY A 51 9.13 -25.21 -26.77
C GLY A 51 7.91 -25.25 -25.85
N THR A 52 7.28 -26.43 -25.70
CA THR A 52 6.15 -26.63 -24.80
C THR A 52 6.52 -26.33 -23.35
N ASP A 53 7.66 -26.83 -22.86
CA ASP A 53 8.11 -26.58 -21.49
C ASP A 53 8.32 -25.07 -21.21
N ILE A 54 8.87 -24.32 -22.17
CA ILE A 54 9.05 -22.87 -22.08
C ILE A 54 7.69 -22.14 -22.07
N GLY A 55 6.73 -22.57 -22.90
CA GLY A 55 5.38 -22.03 -22.89
C GLY A 55 4.70 -22.18 -21.53
N ASN A 56 4.74 -23.39 -20.97
CA ASN A 56 4.17 -23.68 -19.65
C ASN A 56 4.83 -22.86 -18.53
N LEU A 57 6.16 -22.72 -18.56
CA LEU A 57 6.89 -21.91 -17.59
C LEU A 57 6.51 -20.43 -17.69
N ALA A 58 6.34 -19.91 -18.91
CA ALA A 58 5.94 -18.53 -19.12
C ALA A 58 4.52 -18.26 -18.60
N GLU A 59 3.58 -19.18 -18.83
CA GLU A 59 2.22 -19.09 -18.27
C GLU A 59 2.24 -19.05 -16.74
N ALA A 60 2.97 -19.96 -16.11
CA ALA A 60 3.13 -19.99 -14.65
C ALA A 60 3.74 -18.68 -14.11
N LEU A 61 4.73 -18.13 -14.81
CA LEU A 61 5.37 -16.87 -14.43
C LEU A 61 4.41 -15.68 -14.54
N VAL A 62 3.55 -15.65 -15.57
CA VAL A 62 2.54 -14.59 -15.75
C VAL A 62 1.49 -14.63 -14.64
N VAL A 63 1.03 -15.83 -14.26
CA VAL A 63 0.11 -16.00 -13.12
C VAL A 63 0.74 -15.44 -11.85
N ASN A 64 1.99 -15.79 -11.55
CA ASN A 64 2.70 -15.28 -10.38
C ASN A 64 2.89 -13.77 -10.42
N ILE A 65 3.21 -13.20 -11.60
CA ILE A 65 3.30 -11.74 -11.79
C ILE A 65 1.94 -11.09 -11.52
N GLY A 66 0.84 -11.67 -12.00
CA GLY A 66 -0.51 -11.19 -11.74
C GLY A 66 -0.82 -11.14 -10.24
N THR A 67 -0.48 -12.20 -9.50
CA THR A 67 -0.62 -12.23 -8.04
C THR A 67 0.18 -11.12 -7.36
N VAL A 68 1.45 -10.94 -7.75
CA VAL A 68 2.29 -9.86 -7.20
C VAL A 68 1.70 -8.49 -7.47
N VAL A 69 1.23 -8.24 -8.69
CA VAL A 69 0.57 -6.97 -9.06
C VAL A 69 -0.68 -6.73 -8.23
N SER A 70 -1.51 -7.76 -8.02
CA SER A 70 -2.69 -7.65 -7.15
C SER A 70 -2.29 -7.29 -5.72
N THR A 71 -1.33 -8.02 -5.13
CA THR A 71 -0.84 -7.75 -3.77
C THR A 71 -0.27 -6.33 -3.62
N MET A 72 0.40 -5.81 -4.65
CA MET A 72 0.88 -4.43 -4.64
C MET A 72 -0.26 -3.42 -4.64
N ASN A 73 -1.29 -3.65 -5.45
CA ASN A 73 -2.48 -2.79 -5.46
C ASN A 73 -3.22 -2.84 -4.11
N ASP A 74 -3.39 -4.03 -3.54
CA ASP A 74 -4.03 -4.19 -2.22
C ASP A 74 -3.21 -3.49 -1.12
N SER A 75 -1.86 -3.56 -1.20
CA SER A 75 -0.98 -2.84 -0.29
C SER A 75 -1.08 -1.32 -0.45
N ALA A 76 -1.28 -0.83 -1.67
CA ALA A 76 -1.49 0.60 -1.92
C ALA A 76 -2.78 1.10 -1.26
N VAL A 77 -3.88 0.34 -1.37
CA VAL A 77 -5.15 0.65 -0.70
C VAL A 77 -4.98 0.65 0.82
N ALA A 78 -4.34 -0.38 1.38
CA ALA A 78 -4.12 -0.46 2.82
C ALA A 78 -3.24 0.69 3.35
N LEU A 79 -2.25 1.15 2.58
CA LEU A 79 -1.44 2.31 2.94
C LEU A 79 -2.28 3.60 2.96
N ASP A 80 -3.23 3.73 2.05
CA ASP A 80 -4.15 4.87 1.99
C ASP A 80 -5.06 4.91 3.22
N GLU A 81 -5.67 3.76 3.55
CA GLU A 81 -6.50 3.61 4.77
C GLU A 81 -5.70 3.94 6.04
N ILE A 82 -4.45 3.47 6.13
CA ILE A 82 -3.56 3.80 7.25
C ILE A 82 -3.30 5.32 7.32
N ALA A 83 -3.10 5.99 6.19
CA ALA A 83 -2.87 7.42 6.16
C ALA A 83 -4.10 8.20 6.64
N ASP A 84 -5.29 7.80 6.19
CA ASP A 84 -6.56 8.39 6.60
C ASP A 84 -6.81 8.21 8.11
N ASP A 85 -6.56 7.01 8.64
CA ASP A 85 -6.69 6.73 10.09
C ASP A 85 -5.74 7.58 10.94
N PHE A 86 -4.49 7.74 10.48
CA PHE A 86 -3.52 8.61 11.17
C PHE A 86 -3.95 10.08 11.12
N ALA A 87 -4.45 10.55 9.99
CA ALA A 87 -4.94 11.93 9.84
C ALA A 87 -6.15 12.20 10.74
N ALA A 88 -7.10 11.25 10.81
CA ALA A 88 -8.27 11.34 11.69
C ALA A 88 -7.85 11.37 13.17
N THR A 89 -6.95 10.47 13.57
CA THR A 89 -6.45 10.41 14.95
C THR A 89 -5.71 11.69 15.35
N ASP A 90 -4.91 12.27 14.45
CA ASP A 90 -4.21 13.54 14.69
C ASP A 90 -5.19 14.71 14.84
N ALA A 91 -6.24 14.75 14.01
CA ALA A 91 -7.29 15.76 14.11
C ALA A 91 -8.10 15.64 15.42
N GLU A 92 -8.44 14.42 15.85
CA GLU A 92 -9.11 14.17 17.13
C GLU A 92 -8.22 14.60 18.31
N ALA A 93 -6.93 14.26 18.28
CA ALA A 93 -5.98 14.68 19.30
C ALA A 93 -5.85 16.21 19.36
N ALA A 94 -5.74 16.89 18.22
CA ALA A 94 -5.67 18.34 18.14
C ALA A 94 -6.94 19.00 18.71
N ALA A 95 -8.12 18.47 18.38
CA ALA A 95 -9.40 18.93 18.94
C ALA A 95 -9.47 18.73 20.46
N PHE A 96 -9.01 17.57 20.95
CA PHE A 96 -8.92 17.29 22.38
C PHE A 96 -8.01 18.31 23.11
N PHE A 97 -6.81 18.56 22.58
CA PHE A 97 -5.88 19.53 23.14
C PHE A 97 -6.46 20.95 23.16
N ALA A 98 -7.10 21.38 22.07
CA ALA A 98 -7.71 22.71 21.99
C ALA A 98 -8.82 22.92 23.04
N GLN A 99 -9.61 21.88 23.33
CA GLN A 99 -10.69 21.95 24.32
C GLN A 99 -10.19 21.88 25.77
N HIS A 100 -9.04 21.24 26.01
CA HIS A 100 -8.55 20.92 27.36
C HIS A 100 -7.25 21.65 27.72
N GLN A 101 -6.84 22.67 26.96
CA GLN A 101 -5.61 23.43 27.19
C GLN A 101 -5.51 23.97 28.62
N GLY A 102 -6.58 24.59 29.14
CA GLY A 102 -6.58 25.13 30.50
C GLY A 102 -6.45 24.05 31.59
N TRP A 103 -7.00 22.85 31.36
CA TRP A 103 -6.84 21.71 32.27
C TRP A 103 -5.41 21.14 32.20
N LEU A 104 -4.82 21.06 31.01
CA LEU A 104 -3.44 20.60 30.80
C LEU A 104 -2.42 21.55 31.43
N ASP A 105 -2.64 22.86 31.32
CA ASP A 105 -1.80 23.89 31.92
C ASP A 105 -1.83 23.81 33.46
N GLU A 106 -2.95 23.37 34.06
CA GLU A 106 -3.10 23.25 35.51
C GLU A 106 -2.61 21.89 36.08
N LYS A 107 -2.85 20.77 35.38
CA LYS A 107 -2.58 19.40 35.88
C LYS A 107 -1.32 18.74 35.29
N GLY A 108 -0.78 19.26 34.19
CA GLY A 108 0.37 18.70 33.46
C GLY A 108 0.05 17.40 32.69
N TYR A 109 0.95 17.00 31.79
CA TYR A 109 0.79 15.83 30.89
C TYR A 109 0.74 14.46 31.59
N GLY A 110 1.07 14.39 32.88
CA GLY A 110 1.12 13.15 33.67
C GLY A 110 -0.24 12.57 34.04
N GLY A 111 -1.35 13.20 33.65
CA GLY A 111 -2.71 12.80 33.98
C GLY A 111 -3.64 12.52 32.79
N THR A 112 -3.11 12.39 31.57
CA THR A 112 -3.93 12.16 30.37
C THR A 112 -4.70 10.83 30.51
N PRO A 113 -6.05 10.84 30.59
CA PRO A 113 -6.81 9.60 30.76
C PRO A 113 -6.72 8.73 29.50
N ALA A 114 -6.76 7.40 29.65
CA ALA A 114 -6.67 6.46 28.53
C ALA A 114 -7.83 6.54 27.53
N THR A 115 -8.88 7.29 27.85
CA THR A 115 -10.07 7.52 27.02
C THR A 115 -10.50 8.97 27.20
N SER A 116 -11.02 9.60 26.14
CA SER A 116 -11.56 10.97 26.20
C SER A 116 -12.45 11.12 27.44
N PRO A 117 -12.17 12.09 28.33
CA PRO A 117 -13.02 12.33 29.49
C PRO A 117 -14.43 12.65 28.99
N THR A 118 -15.40 11.85 29.42
CA THR A 118 -16.81 12.11 29.16
C THR A 118 -17.14 13.47 29.79
N PRO A 119 -17.70 14.45 29.05
CA PRO A 119 -18.04 15.73 29.65
C PRO A 119 -19.10 15.50 30.74
N ALA A 120 -18.73 15.71 32.00
CA ALA A 120 -19.68 15.87 33.07
C ALA A 120 -20.26 17.29 32.93
N TRP A 121 -21.38 17.41 32.20
CA TRP A 121 -22.24 18.56 32.34
C TRP A 121 -22.84 18.51 33.74
N GLU A 122 -22.24 19.23 34.69
CA GLU A 122 -22.90 19.59 35.94
C GLU A 122 -23.88 20.72 35.65
N GLY A 123 -25.17 20.46 35.89
CA GLY A 123 -26.21 21.48 35.96
C GLY A 123 -26.20 22.23 37.28
#